data_AF-A0A821ZZF8-F1
#
_entry.id   AF-A0A821ZZF8-F1
#
_cell.length_a   1.000
_cell.length_b   1.000
_cell.length_c   1.000
_cell.angle_alpha   90.00
_cell.angle_beta   90.00
_cell.angle_gamma   90.00
#
_symmetry.space_group_name_H-M   'P 1'
#
loop_
_entity.id
_entity.type
_entity.pdbx_description
1 polymer ?
#
loop_
_entity_poly.entity_id
_entity_poly.type
_entity_poly.pdbx_seq_one_letter_code
_entity_poly.pdbx_strand_id
1 'polypeptide(L)'
;MLKQFLIIHKEFFKVAQKFFNNDENLITSVNKTCTNFINNDALTEVTDNARKSAELLARYCDIVLRKGSKVEKEIIVFNYIKDKDVFEKFYYKMLAKRLIDRLSLSNDYEELMILRLK
;
A
#
# COMPACT_ATOMS: atom_id res chain seq x y z
N MET A 1 6.79 -6.99 -6.91
CA MET A 1 5.41 -6.55 -7.16
C MET A 1 5.15 -5.13 -6.62
N LEU A 2 4.93 -4.90 -5.32
CA LEU A 2 4.54 -3.58 -4.77
C LEU A 2 5.48 -2.42 -5.12
N LYS A 3 6.80 -2.62 -5.03
CA LYS A 3 7.78 -1.61 -5.46
C LYS A 3 7.66 -1.26 -6.95
N GLN A 4 7.45 -2.26 -7.80
CA GLN A 4 7.30 -2.06 -9.24
C GLN A 4 5.99 -1.34 -9.56
N PHE A 5 4.91 -1.70 -8.87
CA PHE A 5 3.63 -0.98 -8.95
C PHE A 5 3.81 0.50 -8.62
N LEU A 6 4.50 0.83 -7.53
CA LEU A 6 4.74 2.23 -7.13
C LEU A 6 5.55 3.02 -8.17
N ILE A 7 6.52 2.38 -8.83
CA ILE A 7 7.29 3.00 -9.90
C ILE A 7 6.38 3.31 -11.08
N ILE A 8 5.59 2.33 -11.54
CA ILE A 8 4.66 2.50 -12.67
C ILE A 8 3.62 3.57 -12.36
N HIS A 9 3.02 3.53 -11.18
CA HIS A 9 2.02 4.49 -10.72
C HIS A 9 2.55 5.92 -10.75
N LYS A 10 3.79 6.13 -10.27
CA LYS A 10 4.44 7.45 -10.30
C LYS A 10 4.72 7.95 -11.71
N GLU A 11 5.23 7.08 -12.60
CA GLU A 11 5.51 7.47 -13.98
C GLU A 11 4.21 7.79 -14.74
N PHE A 12 3.14 7.02 -14.50
CA PHE A 12 1.82 7.31 -15.06
C PHE A 12 1.31 8.70 -14.64
N PHE A 13 1.36 9.03 -13.34
CA PHE A 13 0.90 10.34 -12.85
C PHE A 13 1.68 11.51 -13.48
N LYS A 14 2.98 11.35 -13.73
CA LYS A 14 3.77 12.35 -14.47
C LYS A 14 3.29 12.52 -15.91
N VAL A 15 2.99 11.43 -16.60
CA VAL A 15 2.49 11.47 -17.98
C VAL A 15 1.10 12.11 -18.04
N ALA A 16 0.19 11.71 -17.14
CA ALA A 16 -1.16 12.26 -17.03
C ALA A 16 -1.12 13.78 -16.79
N GLN A 17 -0.26 14.24 -15.89
CA GLN A 17 -0.11 15.67 -15.60
C GLN A 17 0.49 16.43 -16.79
N LYS A 18 1.53 15.87 -17.42
CA LYS A 18 2.29 16.58 -18.45
C LYS A 18 1.56 16.67 -19.79
N PHE A 19 0.82 15.64 -20.17
CA PHE A 19 0.25 15.51 -21.52
C PHE A 19 -1.28 15.54 -21.56
N PHE A 20 -1.94 15.24 -20.44
CA PHE A 20 -3.40 15.11 -20.38
C PHE A 20 -4.05 16.11 -19.41
N ASN A 21 -3.30 17.08 -18.87
CA ASN A 21 -3.80 18.08 -17.91
C ASN A 21 -4.62 17.47 -16.76
N ASN A 22 -4.24 16.27 -16.29
CA ASN A 22 -5.00 15.51 -15.30
C ASN A 22 -6.46 15.22 -15.70
N ASP A 23 -6.69 14.81 -16.96
CA ASP A 23 -7.99 14.35 -17.44
C ASP A 23 -8.65 13.35 -16.45
N GLU A 24 -9.83 13.71 -15.97
CA GLU A 24 -10.56 12.96 -14.94
C GLU A 24 -10.96 11.55 -15.40
N ASN A 25 -11.29 11.38 -16.69
CA ASN A 25 -11.68 10.08 -17.24
C ASN A 25 -10.46 9.15 -17.30
N LEU A 26 -9.30 9.69 -17.70
CA LEU A 26 -8.04 8.94 -17.72
C LEU A 26 -7.64 8.51 -16.30
N ILE A 27 -7.66 9.44 -15.34
CA ILE A 27 -7.33 9.16 -13.93
C ILE A 27 -8.29 8.12 -13.35
N THR A 28 -9.60 8.23 -13.62
CA THR A 28 -10.61 7.28 -13.14
C THR A 28 -10.40 5.89 -13.72
N SER A 29 -10.14 5.79 -15.03
CA SER A 29 -9.88 4.52 -15.71
C SER A 29 -8.63 3.84 -15.18
N VAL A 30 -7.56 4.60 -14.94
CA VAL A 30 -6.31 4.06 -14.38
C VAL A 30 -6.48 3.67 -12.92
N ASN A 31 -7.15 4.47 -12.09
CA ASN A 31 -7.45 4.08 -10.72
C ASN A 31 -8.24 2.77 -10.66
N LYS A 32 -9.25 2.60 -11.53
CA LYS A 32 -10.02 1.35 -11.63
C LYS A 32 -9.14 0.18 -12.05
N THR A 33 -8.25 0.39 -13.03
CA THR A 33 -7.30 -0.62 -13.50
C THR A 33 -6.28 -0.98 -12.41
N CYS A 34 -5.75 -0.01 -11.67
CA CYS A 34 -4.83 -0.22 -10.55
C CYS A 34 -5.49 -0.98 -9.40
N THR A 35 -6.73 -0.63 -9.04
CA THR A 35 -7.54 -1.38 -8.07
C THR A 35 -7.72 -2.82 -8.54
N ASN A 36 -8.10 -3.03 -9.79
CA ASN A 36 -8.26 -4.39 -10.30
C ASN A 36 -6.93 -5.15 -10.31
N PHE A 37 -5.83 -4.54 -10.74
CA PHE A 37 -4.51 -5.17 -10.76
C PHE A 37 -4.03 -5.58 -9.35
N ILE A 38 -4.14 -4.69 -8.36
CA ILE A 38 -3.69 -4.98 -6.99
C ILE A 38 -4.51 -6.10 -6.34
N ASN A 39 -5.81 -6.16 -6.64
CA ASN A 39 -6.71 -7.13 -6.01
C ASN A 39 -6.91 -8.43 -6.81
N ASN A 40 -6.61 -8.45 -8.13
CA ASN A 40 -6.87 -9.58 -9.05
C ASN A 40 -5.62 -10.03 -9.85
N ASP A 41 -4.38 -9.70 -9.45
CA ASP A 41 -3.18 -10.05 -10.22
C ASP A 41 -3.10 -11.56 -10.55
N ALA A 42 -2.63 -11.94 -11.74
CA ALA A 42 -2.70 -13.31 -12.30
C ALA A 42 -2.08 -14.46 -11.44
N LEU A 43 -1.46 -14.14 -10.30
CA LEU A 43 -1.08 -15.08 -9.24
C LEU A 43 -2.27 -15.48 -8.31
N THR A 44 -3.46 -14.91 -8.51
CA THR A 44 -4.62 -15.03 -7.62
C THR A 44 -5.82 -15.79 -8.19
N GLU A 45 -5.76 -16.31 -9.42
CA GLU A 45 -6.91 -17.04 -10.00
C GLU A 45 -7.19 -18.40 -9.34
N VAL A 46 -6.21 -18.98 -8.62
CA VAL A 46 -6.33 -20.33 -8.05
C VAL A 46 -6.81 -20.34 -6.59
N THR A 47 -6.68 -19.23 -5.85
CA THR A 47 -7.10 -19.15 -4.43
C THR A 47 -7.53 -17.73 -4.09
N ASP A 48 -8.59 -17.57 -3.29
CA ASP A 48 -9.17 -16.32 -2.74
C ASP A 48 -8.13 -15.33 -2.14
N ASN A 49 -7.37 -14.64 -2.99
CA ASN A 49 -6.08 -14.02 -2.64
C ASN A 49 -6.11 -12.48 -2.52
N ALA A 50 -7.26 -11.80 -2.58
CA ALA A 50 -7.34 -10.36 -2.27
C ALA A 50 -6.78 -10.06 -0.85
N ARG A 51 -6.99 -11.00 0.08
CA ARG A 51 -6.41 -11.02 1.43
C ARG A 51 -4.87 -11.03 1.44
N LYS A 52 -4.25 -11.63 0.42
CA LYS A 52 -2.79 -11.76 0.32
C LYS A 52 -2.13 -10.44 -0.07
N SER A 53 -2.78 -9.63 -0.91
CA SER A 53 -2.30 -8.27 -1.22
C SER A 53 -2.31 -7.37 0.02
N ALA A 54 -3.39 -7.44 0.81
CA ALA A 54 -3.49 -6.75 2.10
C ALA A 54 -2.39 -7.18 3.08
N GLU A 55 -2.17 -8.49 3.23
CA GLU A 55 -1.10 -9.02 4.08
C GLU A 55 0.30 -8.59 3.59
N LEU A 56 0.56 -8.69 2.28
CA LEU A 56 1.85 -8.31 1.68
C LEU A 56 2.16 -6.83 1.90
N LEU A 57 1.16 -5.96 1.79
CA LEU A 57 1.31 -4.55 2.09
C LEU A 57 1.64 -4.32 3.57
N ALA A 58 0.91 -4.97 4.49
CA ALA A 58 1.17 -4.86 5.92
C ALA A 58 2.60 -5.32 6.28
N ARG A 59 3.06 -6.43 5.71
CA ARG A 59 4.44 -6.94 5.87
C ARG A 59 5.48 -5.97 5.32
N TYR A 60 5.19 -5.35 4.19
CA TYR A 60 6.10 -4.38 3.61
C TYR A 60 6.22 -3.13 4.49
N CYS A 61 5.11 -2.62 5.02
CA CYS A 61 5.12 -1.52 6.00
C CYS A 61 5.93 -1.88 7.26
N ASP A 62 5.77 -3.10 7.79
CA ASP A 62 6.56 -3.59 8.94
C ASP A 62 8.08 -3.57 8.64
N ILE A 63 8.50 -4.04 7.47
CA ILE A 63 9.91 -4.00 7.07
C ILE A 63 10.43 -2.56 6.94
N VAL A 64 9.63 -1.65 6.40
CA VAL A 64 10.01 -0.23 6.21
C VAL A 64 10.14 0.48 7.57
N LEU A 65 9.20 0.27 8.48
CA LEU A 65 9.20 0.86 9.83
C LEU A 65 10.34 0.32 10.71
N ARG A 66 10.64 -0.98 10.62
CA ARG A 66 11.82 -1.60 11.26
C ARG A 66 13.15 -1.08 10.72
N LYS A 67 13.16 -0.44 9.55
CA LYS A 67 14.33 0.22 8.97
C LYS A 67 14.36 1.74 9.24
N GLY A 68 13.38 2.27 9.98
CA GLY A 68 13.34 3.68 10.34
C GLY A 68 13.13 4.56 9.11
N SER A 69 12.29 4.12 8.18
CA SER A 69 11.99 4.84 6.95
C SER A 69 10.51 5.25 6.91
N LYS A 70 10.23 6.36 6.23
CA LYS A 70 8.87 6.86 6.03
C LYS A 70 8.07 5.97 5.08
N VAL A 71 6.77 5.84 5.36
CA VAL A 71 5.81 4.95 4.67
C VAL A 71 4.93 5.71 3.65
N GLU A 72 5.41 6.85 3.14
CA GLU A 72 4.62 7.78 2.31
C GLU A 72 4.08 7.15 1.03
N LYS A 73 4.85 6.27 0.39
CA LYS A 73 4.49 5.69 -0.91
C LYS A 73 3.56 4.51 -0.74
N GLU A 74 3.71 3.76 0.33
CA GLU A 74 2.97 2.56 0.64
C GLU A 74 1.49 2.87 0.93
N ILE A 75 1.20 4.07 1.46
CA ILE A 75 -0.16 4.60 1.63
C ILE A 75 -0.88 4.74 0.27
N ILE A 76 -0.15 4.99 -0.82
CA ILE A 76 -0.75 5.05 -2.16
C ILE A 76 -1.31 3.68 -2.56
N VAL A 77 -0.60 2.59 -2.24
CA VAL A 77 -1.08 1.23 -2.50
C VAL A 77 -2.30 0.91 -1.64
N PHE A 78 -2.31 1.36 -0.38
CA PHE A 78 -3.44 1.15 0.53
C PHE A 78 -4.77 1.66 -0.04
N ASN A 79 -4.75 2.78 -0.77
CA ASN A 79 -5.94 3.33 -1.42
C ASN A 79 -6.57 2.40 -2.48
N TYR A 80 -5.78 1.47 -3.04
CA TYR A 80 -6.21 0.53 -4.06
C TYR A 80 -6.56 -0.85 -3.50
N ILE A 81 -6.40 -1.09 -2.18
CA ILE A 81 -6.76 -2.37 -1.54
C ILE A 81 -8.26 -2.38 -1.23
N LYS A 82 -8.95 -3.48 -1.59
CA LYS A 82 -10.37 -3.70 -1.25
C LYS A 82 -10.55 -4.10 0.21
N ASP A 83 -9.79 -5.10 0.67
CA ASP A 83 -9.91 -5.68 2.01
C ASP A 83 -9.09 -4.90 3.04
N LYS A 84 -9.51 -3.65 3.34
CA LYS A 84 -8.80 -2.76 4.27
C LYS A 84 -8.80 -3.28 5.72
N ASP A 85 -9.87 -3.93 6.14
CA ASP A 85 -10.02 -4.58 7.44
C ASP A 85 -9.00 -5.72 7.63
N VAL A 86 -8.73 -6.48 6.56
CA VAL A 86 -7.70 -7.53 6.56
C VAL A 86 -6.31 -6.90 6.70
N PHE A 87 -6.03 -5.83 5.96
CA PHE A 87 -4.78 -5.08 6.10
C PHE A 87 -4.59 -4.59 7.54
N GLU A 88 -5.60 -3.94 8.11
CA GLU A 88 -5.56 -3.41 9.48
C GLU A 88 -5.28 -4.51 10.50
N LYS A 89 -5.97 -5.65 10.40
CA LYS A 89 -5.75 -6.80 11.29
C LYS A 89 -4.30 -7.29 11.26
N PHE A 90 -3.71 -7.40 10.07
CA PHE A 90 -2.29 -7.77 9.95
C PHE A 90 -1.37 -6.67 10.44
N TYR A 91 -1.65 -5.42 10.11
CA TYR A 91 -0.86 -4.26 10.52
C TYR A 91 -0.81 -4.13 12.05
N TYR A 92 -1.96 -4.14 12.73
CA TYR A 92 -2.04 -4.06 14.19
C TYR A 92 -1.33 -5.23 14.88
N LYS A 93 -1.45 -6.45 14.34
CA LYS A 93 -0.72 -7.61 14.84
C LYS A 93 0.80 -7.40 14.77
N MET A 94 1.30 -6.85 13.67
CA MET A 94 2.74 -6.59 13.49
C MET A 94 3.21 -5.40 14.34
N LEU A 95 2.41 -4.34 14.43
CA LEU A 95 2.66 -3.19 15.31
C LEU A 95 2.78 -3.64 16.77
N ALA A 96 1.82 -4.41 17.28
CA ALA A 96 1.87 -4.94 18.64
C ALA A 96 3.16 -5.72 18.90
N LYS A 97 3.55 -6.58 17.96
CA LYS A 97 4.81 -7.32 18.05
C LYS A 97 6.03 -6.39 18.07
N ARG A 98 6.08 -5.36 17.20
CA ARG A 98 7.19 -4.40 17.19
C ARG A 98 7.30 -3.62 18.50
N LEU A 99 6.16 -3.22 19.09
CA LEU A 99 6.14 -2.49 20.35
C LEU A 99 6.61 -3.37 21.53
N ILE A 100 6.14 -4.62 21.59
CA ILE A 100 6.54 -5.59 22.63
C ILE A 100 8.04 -5.90 22.52
N ASP A 101 8.51 -6.21 21.33
CA ASP A 101 9.89 -6.62 21.07
C ASP A 101 10.86 -5.42 20.95
N ARG A 102 10.37 -4.17 21.11
CA ARG A 102 11.13 -2.91 20.92
C ARG A 102 11.86 -2.83 19.57
N LEU A 103 11.20 -3.29 18.51
CA LEU A 103 11.73 -3.29 17.13
C LEU A 103 11.37 -2.03 16.33
N SER A 104 10.57 -1.13 16.90
CA SER A 104 10.27 0.17 16.32
C SER A 104 11.48 1.09 16.46
N LEU A 105 12.03 1.53 15.33
CA LEU A 105 13.20 2.43 15.31
C LEU A 105 12.84 3.90 15.59
N SER A 106 11.60 4.30 15.33
CA SER A 106 11.11 5.67 15.56
C SER A 106 9.64 5.64 15.92
N ASN A 107 9.30 6.18 17.08
CA ASN A 107 7.92 6.33 17.52
C ASN A 107 7.14 7.31 16.64
N ASP A 108 7.80 8.36 16.15
CA ASP A 108 7.19 9.35 15.25
C ASP A 108 6.71 8.71 13.95
N TYR A 109 7.46 7.73 13.41
CA TYR A 109 7.04 7.02 12.20
C TYR A 109 5.88 6.06 12.44
N GLU A 110 5.80 5.46 13.63
CA GLU A 110 4.65 4.63 14.01
C GLU A 110 3.40 5.50 14.18
N GLU A 111 3.51 6.65 14.83
CA GLU A 111 2.41 7.61 15.02
C GLU A 111 1.91 8.16 13.68
N LEU A 112 2.84 8.57 12.80
CA LEU A 112 2.49 9.01 11.45
C LEU A 112 1.77 7.92 10.65
N MET A 113 2.18 6.66 10.77
CA MET A 113 1.51 5.56 10.07
C MET A 113 0.10 5.34 10.61
N ILE A 114 -0.10 5.39 11.93
CA ILE A 114 -1.44 5.27 12.54
C ILE A 114 -2.35 6.43 12.10
N LEU A 115 -1.83 7.66 12.08
CA LEU A 115 -2.58 8.83 11.62
C LEU A 115 -3.00 8.73 10.16
N ARG A 116 -2.21 8.05 9.33
CA ARG A 116 -2.50 7.86 7.90
C ARG A 116 -3.45 6.69 7.61
N LEU A 117 -3.67 5.83 8.59
CA LEU A 117 -4.62 4.72 8.53
C LEU A 117 -6.00 5.06 9.10
N LYS A 118 -6.10 6.15 9.89
CA LYS A 118 -7.37 6.78 10.28
C LYS A 118 -8.02 7.46 9.08
#